data_AF-A0A7V0NRA2-F1
#
_entry.id   AF-A0A7V0NRA2-F1
#
_cell.length_a   1.000
_cell.length_b   1.000
_cell.length_c   1.000
_cell.angle_alpha   90.00
_cell.angle_beta   90.00
_cell.angle_gamma   90.00
#
_symmetry.space_group_name_H-M   'P 1'
#
loop_
_entity.id
_entity.type
_entity.pdbx_description
1 polymer ?
#
loop_
_entity_poly.entity_id
_entity_poly.type
_entity_poly.pdbx_seq_one_letter_code
_entity_poly.pdbx_strand_id
1 'polypeptide(L)' 'HGRKEYEGAGIGLSICRKIIDRHKGKIETKSSPGEGASFIITLPVKQKNGGNIGHESEVNNNPDG' A
#
# COMPACT_ATOMS: atom_id res chain seq x y z
N HIS A 1 7.11 7.52 27.04
CA HIS A 1 6.02 6.55 27.30
C HIS A 1 5.11 6.50 26.07
N GLY A 2 5.13 5.45 25.24
CA GLY A 2 4.51 5.54 23.89
C GLY A 2 4.00 4.23 23.28
N ARG A 3 3.43 3.33 24.08
CA ARG A 3 2.94 2.03 23.57
C ARG A 3 1.67 1.53 24.27
N LYS A 4 0.78 2.42 24.73
CA LYS A 4 -0.38 2.02 25.55
C LYS A 4 -1.77 2.47 25.08
N GLU A 5 -1.93 3.04 23.88
CA GLU A 5 -3.22 3.59 23.42
C GLU A 5 -3.66 3.15 22.02
N TYR A 6 -3.34 1.92 21.61
CA TYR A 6 -3.90 1.34 20.38
C TYR A 6 -4.90 0.21 20.65
N GLU A 7 -5.35 0.04 21.89
CA GLU A 7 -6.47 -0.84 22.21
C GLU A 7 -7.79 -0.13 21.85
N GLY A 8 -8.45 -0.57 20.77
CA GLY A 8 -9.91 -0.49 20.67
C GLY A 8 -10.55 0.53 19.70
N ALA A 9 -9.82 1.46 19.07
CA ALA A 9 -10.44 2.44 18.17
C ALA A 9 -10.84 1.90 16.77
N GLY A 10 -10.68 0.58 16.51
CA GLY A 10 -11.01 0.00 15.21
C GLY A 10 -10.06 0.39 14.06
N ILE A 11 -8.90 0.96 14.37
CA ILE A 11 -7.94 1.49 13.37
C ILE A 11 -7.28 0.43 12.49
N GLY A 12 -7.28 -0.84 12.89
CA GLY A 12 -6.55 -1.91 12.21
C GLY A 12 -6.97 -2.06 10.75
N LEU A 13 -8.29 -2.15 10.49
CA LEU A 13 -8.80 -2.26 9.12
C LEU A 13 -8.61 -0.98 8.31
N SER A 14 -8.64 0.20 8.94
CA SER A 14 -8.32 1.46 8.28
C SER A 14 -6.86 1.50 7.81
N ILE A 15 -5.93 0.97 8.59
CA ILE A 15 -4.51 0.83 8.20
C ILE A 15 -4.39 -0.18 7.05
N CYS A 16 -5.03 -1.34 7.16
CA CYS A 16 -5.05 -2.34 6.08
C CYS A 16 -5.56 -1.72 4.78
N ARG A 17 -6.65 -0.94 4.83
CA ARG A 17 -7.20 -0.28 3.63
C ARG A 17 -6.21 0.69 3.00
N LYS A 18 -5.54 1.53 3.79
CA LYS A 18 -4.52 2.46 3.28
C LYS A 18 -3.37 1.74 2.58
N ILE A 19 -2.92 0.61 3.13
CA ILE A 19 -1.87 -0.22 2.52
C ILE A 19 -2.37 -0.78 1.18
N ILE A 20 -3.55 -1.39 1.16
CA ILE A 20 -4.15 -1.99 -0.03
C ILE A 20 -4.34 -0.94 -1.13
N ASP A 21 -4.86 0.24 -0.81
CA ASP A 21 -5.06 1.34 -1.76
C ASP A 21 -3.73 1.83 -2.37
N ARG A 22 -2.66 1.91 -1.56
CA ARG A 22 -1.30 2.26 -2.05
C ARG A 22 -0.80 1.24 -3.07
N HIS A 23 -1.06 -0.04 -2.81
CA HIS A 23 -0.70 -1.13 -3.72
C HIS A 23 -1.69 -1.32 -4.88
N LYS A 24 -2.69 -0.43 -5.03
CA LYS A 24 -3.77 -0.54 -6.04
C LYS A 24 -4.49 -1.88 -5.98
N GLY A 25 -4.59 -2.44 -4.77
CA GLY A 25 -5.29 -3.67 -4.48
C GLY A 25 -6.76 -3.46 -4.17
N LYS A 26 -7.41 -4.56 -3.78
CA LYS A 26 -8.81 -4.60 -3.35
C LYS A 26 -8.92 -5.42 -2.06
N ILE A 27 -9.96 -5.13 -1.29
CA ILE A 27 -10.35 -5.91 -0.12
C ILE A 27 -11.83 -6.28 -0.22
N GLU A 28 -12.14 -7.54 0.04
CA GLU A 28 -13.48 -8.09 0.12
C GLU A 28 -13.68 -8.75 1.48
N THR A 29 -14.92 -8.83 1.95
CA THR A 29 -15.26 -9.47 3.23
C THR A 29 -16.36 -10.48 3.02
N LYS A 30 -16.14 -11.69 3.53
CA LYS A 30 -17.13 -12.77 3.59
C LYS A 30 -17.33 -13.14 5.04
N SER A 31 -18.53 -12.96 5.58
CA SER A 31 -18.84 -13.28 6.96
C SER A 31 -20.28 -13.74 7.09
N SER A 32 -20.51 -14.70 7.98
CA SER A 32 -21.84 -15.14 8.37
C SER A 32 -21.90 -15.24 9.89
N PRO A 33 -23.02 -14.85 10.54
CA PRO A 33 -23.17 -14.99 11.98
C PRO A 33 -22.93 -16.45 12.43
N GLY A 34 -22.11 -16.65 13.45
CA GLY A 34 -21.76 -17.99 13.96
C GLY A 34 -20.63 -18.70 13.20
N GLU A 35 -20.30 -18.29 11.98
CA GLU A 35 -19.27 -18.91 11.13
C GLU A 35 -17.95 -18.11 11.08
N GLY A 36 -17.93 -16.93 11.68
CA GLY A 36 -16.79 -16.01 11.68
C GLY A 36 -16.73 -15.11 10.45
N ALA A 37 -15.53 -14.58 10.17
CA ALA A 37 -15.29 -13.62 9.10
C ALA A 37 -13.96 -13.90 8.38
N SER A 38 -13.99 -13.80 7.05
CA SER A 38 -12.85 -13.89 6.15
C SER A 38 -12.67 -12.57 5.41
N PHE A 39 -11.47 -12.01 5.47
CA PHE A 39 -11.08 -10.82 4.71
C PHE A 39 -10.14 -11.24 3.59
N ILE A 40 -10.54 -10.98 2.35
CA ILE A 40 -9.82 -11.42 1.15
C ILE A 40 -9.16 -10.20 0.53
N ILE A 41 -7.84 -10.25 0.39
CA ILE A 41 -7.04 -9.16 -0.18
C ILE A 41 -6.51 -9.62 -1.54
N THR A 42 -6.70 -8.79 -2.56
CA THR A 42 -6.15 -9.02 -3.90
C THR A 42 -5.21 -7.88 -4.26
N LEU A 43 -3.97 -8.21 -4.61
CA LEU A 43 -2.95 -7.24 -5.03
C LEU A 43 -2.55 -7.50 -6.49
N PRO A 44 -2.30 -6.47 -7.30
CA PRO A 44 -1.68 -6.63 -8.61
C PRO A 44 -0.26 -7.21 -8.48
N VAL A 45 0.11 -8.13 -9.38
CA VAL A 45 1.46 -8.74 -9.42
C VAL A 45 2.54 -7.69 -9.71
N LYS A 46 2.25 -6.76 -10.63
CA LYS A 46 3.11 -5.61 -10.91
C LYS A 46 2.53 -4.36 -10.26
N GLN A 47 3.21 -3.88 -9.23
CA GLN A 47 2.86 -2.64 -8.55
C GLN A 47 3.75 -1.54 -9.12
N LYS A 48 3.19 -0.36 -9.39
CA LYS A 48 4.03 0.81 -9.69
C LYS A 48 4.79 1.15 -8.40
N ASN A 49 6.08 0.80 -8.36
CA ASN A 49 6.96 1.32 -7.31
C ASN A 49 6.88 2.85 -7.35
N GLY A 50 6.47 3.46 -6.24
CA GLY A 50 6.53 4.90 -6.07
C GLY A 50 7.98 5.33 -6.02
N GLY A 51 8.56 5.66 -7.18
CA GLY A 51 9.92 6.16 -7.29
C GLY A 51 10.72 5.50 -8.42
N ASN A 52 10.32 5.70 -9.67
CA ASN A 52 11.34 5.95 -10.69
C ASN A 52 11.56 7.46 -10.66
N ILE A 53 12.46 7.92 -9.78
CA ILE A 53 13.19 9.14 -10.10
C ILE A 53 13.98 8.78 -11.36
N GLY A 54 13.50 9.24 -12.51
CA GLY A 54 14.30 9.19 -13.72
C GLY A 54 15.58 9.93 -13.38
N HIS A 55 16.69 9.21 -13.26
CA HIS A 55 17.99 9.82 -13.39
C HIS A 55 18.07 10.17 -14.87
N GLU A 56 17.52 11.34 -15.23
CA GLU A 56 17.74 11.96 -16.51
C GLU A 56 19.23 12.31 -16.50
N SER A 57 20.06 11.38 -16.98
CA SER A 57 21.44 11.68 -17.27
C SER A 57 21.40 12.69 -18.41
N GLU A 58 21.52 13.97 -18.07
CA GLU A 58 21.89 15.01 -19.02
C GLU A 58 23.14 14.52 -19.74
N VAL A 59 22.94 14.07 -21.00
CA VAL A 59 24.04 13.88 -21.93
C VAL A 59 24.50 15.28 -22.27
N ASN A 60 25.50 15.76 -21.52
CA ASN A 60 26.24 16.97 -21.85
C ASN A 60 27.03 16.69 -23.14
N ASN A 61 26.36 16.75 -24.29
CA ASN A 61 27.02 16.89 -25.58
C ASN A 61 27.57 18.31 -25.61
N ASN A 62 28.81 18.48 -25.15
CA ASN A 62 29.59 19.68 -25.41
C ASN A 62 30.37 19.45 -26.71
N PRO A 63 29.95 19.99 -27.87
CA PRO A 63 30.68 19.82 -29.12
C PRO A 63 31.84 20.81 -29.31
N ASP A 64 32.16 21.66 -28.32
CA ASP A 64 33.19 22.70 -28.48
C ASP A 64 34.39 22.49 -27.54
N GLY A 65 35.55 22.16 -28.14
CA GLY A 65 36.90 22.41 -27.59
C GLY A 65 37.76 21.21 -27.32
#